data_AF-A0A2H9SB31-F1
#
_entry.id   AF-A0A2H9SB31-F1
#
_cell.length_a   1.000
_cell.length_b   1.000
_cell.length_c   1.000
_cell.angle_alpha   90.00
_cell.angle_beta   90.00
_cell.angle_gamma   90.00
#
_symmetry.space_group_name_H-M   'P 1'
#
loop_
_entity.id
_entity.type
_entity.pdbx_description
1 polymer ?
#
loop_
_entity_poly.entity_id
_entity_poly.type
_entity_poly.pdbx_seq_one_letter_code
_entity_poly.pdbx_strand_id
1 'polypeptide(L)'
;MKRIFLVLVLVASLAFAATCVDEDDGVNYLVKALCRDPYKERTDYCLSETKVAEFYCSNNYTGYCWATSYNCMSVEGSAGECLDGACVMIEESVEAAQSTPTPEPVKTPGYDIGALPEKEGVYSNEEAPKPIEHFPFWLVLSGIAILLLIAYRSSQERIAQKPRKKGSGRK
;
A
#
# COMPACT_ATOMS: atom_id res chain seq x y z
N MET A 1 -11.94 -2.82 -40.58
CA MET A 1 -10.64 -2.55 -39.93
C MET A 1 -10.73 -1.47 -38.85
N LYS A 2 -11.36 -0.30 -39.09
CA LYS A 2 -11.50 0.77 -38.07
C LYS A 2 -12.10 0.36 -36.71
N ARG A 3 -13.09 -0.53 -36.67
CA ARG A 3 -13.74 -0.96 -35.40
C ARG A 3 -12.84 -1.85 -34.52
N ILE A 4 -11.97 -2.66 -35.12
CA ILE A 4 -11.04 -3.53 -34.36
C ILE A 4 -9.93 -2.70 -33.72
N PHE A 5 -9.46 -1.66 -34.41
CA PHE A 5 -8.46 -0.74 -33.88
C PHE A 5 -9.01 0.05 -32.68
N LEU A 6 -10.27 0.49 -32.74
CA LEU A 6 -10.94 1.14 -31.60
C LEU A 6 -11.04 0.23 -30.37
N VAL A 7 -11.38 -1.06 -30.56
CA VAL A 7 -11.47 -2.03 -29.46
C VAL A 7 -10.08 -2.31 -28.86
N LEU A 8 -9.05 -2.48 -29.69
CA LEU A 8 -7.67 -2.69 -29.21
C LEU A 8 -7.14 -1.48 -28.43
N VAL A 9 -7.42 -0.26 -28.89
CA VAL A 9 -7.06 0.97 -28.17
C VAL A 9 -7.80 1.04 -26.83
N LEU A 10 -9.10 0.73 -26.80
CA LEU A 10 -9.89 0.71 -25.55
C LEU A 10 -9.38 -0.32 -24.53
N VAL A 11 -9.03 -1.53 -24.99
CA VAL A 11 -8.49 -2.59 -24.12
C VAL A 11 -7.09 -2.26 -23.61
N ALA A 12 -6.24 -1.65 -24.43
CA ALA A 12 -4.92 -1.19 -23.99
C ALA A 12 -5.00 -0.06 -22.94
N SER A 13 -6.01 0.82 -23.03
CA SER A 13 -6.24 1.88 -22.03
C SER A 13 -6.62 1.35 -20.65
N LEU A 14 -7.19 0.13 -20.56
CA LEU A 14 -7.58 -0.50 -19.30
C LEU A 14 -6.40 -1.13 -18.54
N ALA A 15 -5.24 -1.29 -19.18
CA ALA A 15 -4.06 -1.91 -18.56
C ALA A 15 -3.22 -0.94 -17.72
N PHE A 16 -3.49 0.36 -17.77
CA PHE A 16 -2.92 1.35 -16.85
C PHE A 16 -3.77 1.43 -15.57
N ALA A 17 -3.95 0.31 -14.90
CA ALA A 17 -4.40 0.36 -13.51
C ALA A 17 -3.30 1.06 -12.71
N ALA A 18 -3.64 2.12 -11.98
CA ALA A 18 -2.73 2.79 -11.08
C ALA A 18 -2.16 1.76 -10.09
N THR A 19 -0.90 1.36 -10.25
CA THR A 19 -0.26 0.43 -9.33
C THR A 19 0.34 1.24 -8.20
N CYS A 20 -0.05 0.92 -6.98
CA CYS A 20 0.65 1.35 -5.79
C CYS A 20 1.61 0.22 -5.38
N VAL A 21 2.82 0.59 -4.98
CA VAL A 21 3.84 -0.33 -4.45
C VAL A 21 4.24 0.16 -3.07
N ASP A 22 4.22 -0.75 -2.11
CA ASP A 22 4.57 -0.56 -0.71
C ASP A 22 5.73 -1.49 -0.37
N GLU A 23 6.78 -1.01 0.28
CA GLU A 23 7.96 -1.84 0.60
C GLU A 23 7.74 -2.80 1.78
N ASP A 24 6.75 -2.53 2.64
CA ASP A 24 6.41 -3.27 3.85
C ASP A 24 5.02 -3.93 3.82
N ASP A 25 4.36 -3.90 2.66
CA ASP A 25 3.07 -4.56 2.35
C ASP A 25 1.90 -4.09 3.23
N GLY A 26 1.82 -2.79 3.52
CA GLY A 26 0.64 -2.15 4.08
C GLY A 26 0.97 -1.22 5.24
N VAL A 27 0.20 -1.31 6.33
CA VAL A 27 0.41 -0.45 7.50
C VAL A 27 1.42 -1.13 8.42
N ASN A 28 2.65 -0.63 8.45
CA ASN A 28 3.71 -1.11 9.33
C ASN A 28 4.64 0.03 9.81
N TYR A 29 4.09 0.88 10.66
CA TYR A 29 4.77 2.02 11.28
C TYR A 29 5.96 1.70 12.20
N LEU A 30 6.36 0.42 12.31
CA LEU A 30 7.57 -0.04 13.01
C LEU A 30 8.79 -0.14 12.08
N VAL A 31 8.58 -0.06 10.77
CA VAL A 31 9.63 -0.13 9.74
C VAL A 31 9.48 1.07 8.84
N LYS A 32 10.58 1.79 8.58
CA LYS A 32 10.55 2.87 7.59
C LYS A 32 10.44 2.25 6.20
N ALA A 33 9.41 2.61 5.46
CA ALA A 33 9.14 2.11 4.12
C ALA A 33 8.96 3.24 3.10
N LEU A 34 9.05 2.84 1.83
CA LEU A 34 8.75 3.67 0.67
C LEU A 34 7.41 3.24 0.08
N CYS A 35 6.48 4.17 -0.03
CA CYS A 35 5.27 4.00 -0.83
C CYS A 35 5.40 4.78 -2.15
N ARG A 36 5.18 4.08 -3.27
CA ARG A 36 5.20 4.65 -4.61
C ARG A 36 3.87 4.42 -5.34
N ASP A 37 3.27 5.49 -5.84
CA ASP A 37 2.11 5.47 -6.72
C ASP A 37 2.42 6.16 -8.07
N PRO A 38 1.49 6.19 -9.05
CA PRO A 38 1.78 6.77 -10.37
C PRO A 38 2.08 8.29 -10.36
N TYR A 39 1.78 8.98 -9.26
CA TYR A 39 1.87 10.43 -9.15
C TYR A 39 2.98 10.90 -8.21
N LYS A 40 3.30 10.10 -7.19
CA LYS A 40 4.23 10.47 -6.12
C LYS A 40 4.94 9.26 -5.53
N GLU A 41 6.08 9.58 -4.95
CA GLU A 41 6.86 8.70 -4.09
C GLU A 41 6.94 9.36 -2.71
N ARG A 42 6.69 8.59 -1.66
CA ARG A 42 6.64 9.04 -0.28
C ARG A 42 7.36 8.04 0.61
N THR A 43 8.07 8.53 1.60
CA THR A 43 8.76 7.73 2.61
C THR A 43 8.21 8.13 3.95
N ASP A 44 8.12 7.18 4.87
CA ASP A 44 7.69 7.44 6.24
C ASP A 44 8.63 8.42 6.93
N TYR A 45 8.05 9.25 7.78
CA TYR A 45 8.81 10.27 8.50
C TYR A 45 8.19 10.60 9.85
N CYS A 46 9.03 11.07 10.77
CA CYS A 46 8.58 11.50 12.08
C CYS A 46 7.91 12.87 12.01
N LEU A 47 6.65 12.94 12.43
CA LEU A 47 5.92 14.19 12.63
C LEU A 47 6.36 14.87 13.94
N SER A 48 6.70 14.07 14.94
CA SER A 48 7.28 14.46 16.23
C SER A 48 8.02 13.28 16.84
N GLU A 49 8.69 13.46 17.99
CA GLU A 49 9.38 12.38 18.73
C GLU A 49 8.48 11.20 19.07
N THR A 50 7.16 11.39 19.14
CA THR A 50 6.18 10.35 19.51
C THR A 50 5.17 10.03 18.40
N LYS A 51 5.32 10.60 17.20
CA LYS A 51 4.38 10.38 16.10
C LYS A 51 5.09 10.18 14.78
N VAL A 52 4.64 9.19 14.04
CA VAL A 52 5.09 8.88 12.68
C VAL A 52 3.96 9.14 11.68
N ALA A 53 4.32 9.67 10.52
CA ALA A 53 3.49 9.69 9.32
C ALA A 53 3.86 8.47 8.48
N GLU A 54 2.93 7.53 8.43
CA GLU A 54 3.00 6.30 7.65
C GLU A 54 2.40 6.51 6.27
N PHE A 55 3.10 6.11 5.21
CA PHE A 55 2.58 6.01 3.86
C PHE A 55 2.45 4.57 3.42
N TYR A 56 1.25 4.19 3.00
CA TYR A 56 0.97 2.82 2.59
C TYR A 56 0.00 2.75 1.43
N CYS A 57 -0.02 1.62 0.74
CA CYS A 57 -0.95 1.33 -0.33
C CYS A 57 -2.33 0.95 0.23
N SER A 58 -3.28 1.89 0.16
CA SER A 58 -4.63 1.63 0.65
C SER A 58 -5.46 0.79 -0.34
N ASN A 59 -5.99 -0.33 0.14
CA ASN A 59 -6.96 -1.14 -0.62
C ASN A 59 -8.30 -0.41 -0.85
N ASN A 60 -8.64 0.58 -0.01
CA ASN A 60 -9.87 1.37 -0.13
C ASN A 60 -9.79 2.42 -1.24
N TYR A 61 -8.58 2.91 -1.53
CA TYR A 61 -8.32 3.91 -2.56
C TYR A 61 -7.33 3.30 -3.55
N THR A 62 -7.84 2.39 -4.38
CA THR A 62 -7.04 1.62 -5.33
C THR A 62 -6.02 2.48 -6.08
N GLY A 63 -4.74 2.17 -5.88
CA GLY A 63 -3.64 2.72 -6.66
C GLY A 63 -3.00 4.01 -6.14
N TYR A 64 -3.22 4.41 -4.88
CA TYR A 64 -2.62 5.61 -4.30
C TYR A 64 -1.94 5.35 -2.96
N CYS A 65 -0.83 6.04 -2.71
CA CYS A 65 -0.22 6.12 -1.39
C CYS A 65 -1.07 7.00 -0.47
N TRP A 66 -1.60 6.38 0.58
CA TRP A 66 -2.36 7.04 1.64
C TRP A 66 -1.45 7.37 2.82
N ALA A 67 -1.78 8.42 3.56
CA ALA A 67 -1.01 8.83 4.74
C ALA A 67 -1.85 8.72 6.00
N THR A 68 -1.34 8.05 7.03
CA THR A 68 -1.95 7.96 8.36
C THR A 68 -0.91 8.33 9.42
N SER A 69 -1.37 8.89 10.55
CA SER A 69 -0.50 9.20 11.68
C SER A 69 -0.68 8.18 12.79
N TYR A 70 0.42 7.61 13.27
CA TYR A 70 0.46 6.70 14.41
C TYR A 70 1.22 7.31 15.58
N ASN A 71 0.83 6.90 16.79
CA ASN A 71 1.47 7.32 18.03
C ASN A 71 2.41 6.20 18.53
N CYS A 72 3.70 6.49 18.62
CA CYS A 72 4.72 5.53 19.03
C CYS A 72 4.65 5.18 20.53
N MET A 73 3.90 5.94 21.34
CA MET A 73 3.73 5.66 22.78
C MET A 73 2.84 4.44 23.09
N SER A 74 2.23 3.82 22.07
CA SER A 74 1.28 2.71 22.24
C SER A 74 1.76 1.42 21.57
N VAL A 75 3.03 1.32 21.20
CA VAL A 75 3.60 0.10 20.61
C VAL A 75 3.62 -1.00 21.67
N GLU A 76 2.72 -1.97 21.56
CA GLU A 76 2.65 -3.15 22.44
C GLU A 76 2.62 -2.85 23.95
N GLY A 77 2.11 -1.68 24.33
CA GLY A 77 2.05 -1.23 25.72
C GLY A 77 3.38 -0.70 26.29
N SER A 78 4.39 -0.51 25.45
CA SER A 78 5.67 0.11 25.81
C SER A 78 5.80 1.53 25.26
N ALA A 79 6.59 2.35 25.93
CA ALA A 79 6.94 3.67 25.43
C ALA A 79 7.91 3.52 24.24
N GLY A 80 7.49 3.98 23.07
CA GLY A 80 8.32 4.10 21.88
C GLY A 80 8.50 5.55 21.45
N GLU A 81 9.55 5.80 20.70
CA GLU A 81 9.80 7.07 20.02
C GLU A 81 9.82 6.86 18.51
N CYS A 82 9.59 7.92 17.75
CA CYS A 82 9.78 7.92 16.32
C CYS A 82 11.25 8.23 16.03
N LEU A 83 11.94 7.28 15.41
CA LEU A 83 13.31 7.41 14.97
C LEU A 83 13.42 7.05 13.49
N ASP A 84 14.01 7.94 12.70
CA ASP A 84 14.20 7.79 11.25
C ASP A 84 12.93 7.44 10.44
N GLY A 85 11.75 7.86 10.91
CA GLY A 85 10.48 7.57 10.23
C GLY A 85 9.85 6.24 10.61
N ALA A 86 10.30 5.59 11.68
CA ALA A 86 9.69 4.39 12.24
C ALA A 86 9.50 4.55 13.75
N CYS A 87 8.48 3.90 14.32
CA CYS A 87 8.35 3.78 15.77
C CYS A 87 9.29 2.67 16.27
N VAL A 88 10.24 3.06 17.12
CA VAL A 88 11.18 2.16 17.79
C VAL A 88 10.82 2.07 19.27
N MET A 89 10.92 0.87 19.85
CA MET A 89 10.80 0.72 21.29
C MET A 89 12.05 1.26 21.95
N ILE A 90 11.89 2.13 22.94
CA ILE A 90 12.99 2.53 23.81
C ILE A 90 13.20 1.36 24.75
N GLU A 91 14.12 0.45 24.40
CA GLU A 91 14.66 -0.44 25.41
C GLU A 91 15.34 0.46 26.43
N GLU A 92 14.70 0.63 27.58
CA GLU A 92 15.23 1.37 28.70
C GLU A 92 16.60 0.75 29.01
N SER A 93 17.66 1.39 28.52
CA SER A 93 18.99 0.84 28.57
C SER A 93 19.35 0.70 30.04
N VAL A 94 19.20 -0.52 30.57
CA VAL A 94 19.56 -0.88 31.95
C VAL A 94 21.08 -0.74 32.18
N GLU A 95 21.82 -0.34 31.16
CA GLU A 95 23.27 -0.19 31.08
C GLU A 95 23.81 1.13 31.68
N ALA A 96 23.17 1.63 32.74
CA ALA A 96 23.73 2.71 33.57
C ALA A 96 23.73 2.40 35.09
N ALA A 97 23.29 1.21 35.51
CA ALA A 97 23.25 0.82 36.93
C ALA A 97 24.47 -0.01 37.41
N GLN A 98 25.53 -0.17 36.60
CA GLN A 98 26.73 -0.91 36.99
C GLN A 98 28.02 -0.11 36.77
N SER A 99 28.16 1.04 37.44
CA SER A 99 29.41 1.38 38.18
C SER A 99 29.34 2.81 38.74
N THR A 100 28.60 3.00 39.82
CA THR A 100 28.88 4.15 40.71
C THR A 100 29.13 3.60 42.12
N PRO A 101 30.31 3.84 42.71
CA PRO A 101 30.63 3.39 44.07
C PRO A 101 29.65 4.00 45.06
N THR A 102 29.20 3.18 46.00
CA THR A 102 28.34 3.49 47.15
C THR A 102 28.63 4.87 47.75
N PRO A 103 27.73 5.86 47.60
CA PRO A 103 27.70 7.01 48.49
C PRO A 103 26.91 6.68 49.76
N GLU A 104 27.39 7.18 50.89
CA GLU A 104 26.79 7.10 52.22
C GLU A 104 25.33 7.62 52.25
N PRO A 105 24.51 7.11 53.21
CA PRO A 105 23.08 7.35 53.25
C PRO A 105 22.74 8.80 53.59
N VAL A 106 22.33 9.57 52.59
CA VAL A 106 21.68 10.87 52.78
C VAL A 106 20.17 10.65 52.91
N LYS A 107 19.63 11.04 54.07
CA LYS A 107 18.18 11.08 54.34
C LYS A 107 17.53 12.15 53.48
N THR A 108 16.65 11.73 52.57
CA THR A 108 15.80 12.65 51.79
C THR A 108 14.37 12.67 52.37
N PRO A 109 13.70 13.84 52.46
CA PRO A 109 12.32 13.95 52.90
C PRO A 109 11.35 13.44 51.82
N GLY A 110 10.28 12.78 52.26
CA GLY A 110 9.24 12.23 51.38
C GLY A 110 8.49 13.32 50.62
N TYR A 111 8.35 13.11 49.31
CA TYR A 111 7.50 13.90 48.44
C TYR A 111 6.36 12.99 47.94
N ASP A 112 5.14 13.38 48.29
CA ASP A 112 3.91 12.65 48.02
C ASP A 112 3.40 13.07 46.63
N ILE A 113 3.46 12.16 45.66
CA ILE A 113 3.05 12.42 44.27
C ILE A 113 1.60 11.95 44.13
N GLY A 114 0.68 12.92 44.11
CA GLY A 114 -0.74 12.68 43.92
C GLY A 114 -1.07 12.01 42.58
N ALA A 115 -1.98 11.03 42.65
CA ALA A 115 -2.47 10.24 41.54
C ALA A 115 -3.06 11.10 40.39
N LEU A 116 -2.55 10.86 39.18
CA LEU A 116 -3.10 11.41 37.94
C LEU A 116 -4.32 10.60 37.50
N PRO A 117 -5.43 11.26 37.10
CA PRO A 117 -6.66 10.57 36.68
C PRO A 117 -6.49 9.89 35.32
N GLU A 118 -6.77 8.59 35.33
CA GLU A 118 -6.90 7.71 34.17
C GLU A 118 -8.08 8.18 33.31
N LYS A 119 -7.81 8.59 32.07
CA LYS A 119 -8.86 8.91 31.09
C LYS A 119 -9.14 7.70 30.23
N GLU A 120 -10.33 7.13 30.40
CA GLU A 120 -10.88 6.09 29.54
C GLU A 120 -11.17 6.65 28.14
N GLY A 121 -10.33 6.27 27.18
CA GLY A 121 -10.55 6.56 25.76
C GLY A 121 -11.48 5.52 25.15
N VAL A 122 -12.67 5.95 24.74
CA VAL A 122 -13.63 5.14 23.97
C VAL A 122 -13.06 4.90 22.56
N TYR A 123 -12.52 3.71 22.33
CA TYR A 123 -12.16 3.23 20.99
C TYR A 123 -13.42 2.69 20.29
N SER A 124 -13.86 3.40 19.25
CA SER A 124 -14.85 2.85 18.31
C SER A 124 -14.19 1.78 17.45
N ASN A 125 -14.63 0.54 17.63
CA ASN A 125 -14.28 -0.58 16.75
C ASN A 125 -14.99 -0.38 15.40
N GLU A 126 -14.40 0.39 14.48
CA GLU A 126 -14.79 0.32 13.08
C GLU A 126 -14.37 -1.03 12.52
N GLU A 127 -15.36 -1.82 12.16
CA GLU A 127 -15.20 -3.16 11.59
C GLU A 127 -14.35 -3.07 10.31
N ALA A 128 -13.20 -3.73 10.33
CA ALA A 128 -12.26 -3.70 9.21
C ALA A 128 -12.97 -4.12 7.90
N PRO A 129 -12.85 -3.33 6.82
CA PRO A 129 -13.47 -3.67 5.56
C PRO A 129 -12.92 -5.00 5.04
N LYS A 130 -13.82 -5.90 4.64
CA LYS A 130 -13.44 -7.23 4.15
C LYS A 130 -12.53 -7.10 2.93
N PRO A 131 -11.48 -7.93 2.82
CA PRO A 131 -10.56 -7.90 1.68
C PRO A 131 -11.35 -8.11 0.39
N ILE A 132 -11.11 -7.24 -0.59
CA ILE A 132 -11.70 -7.34 -1.91
C ILE A 132 -11.05 -8.53 -2.61
N GLU A 133 -11.84 -9.55 -2.97
CA GLU A 133 -11.32 -10.72 -3.67
C GLU A 133 -10.69 -10.29 -5.01
N HIS A 134 -9.40 -10.56 -5.17
CA HIS A 134 -8.68 -10.32 -6.41
C HIS A 134 -9.33 -11.11 -7.55
N PHE A 135 -9.75 -10.41 -8.59
CA PHE A 135 -10.24 -11.06 -9.81
C PHE A 135 -9.10 -11.87 -10.44
N PRO A 136 -9.26 -13.18 -10.66
CA PRO A 136 -8.16 -14.03 -11.09
C PRO A 136 -7.69 -13.63 -12.49
N PHE A 137 -6.40 -13.32 -12.63
CA PHE A 137 -5.80 -12.84 -13.88
C PHE A 137 -6.05 -13.80 -15.06
N TRP A 138 -6.22 -15.09 -14.79
CA TRP A 138 -6.57 -16.12 -15.79
C TRP A 138 -7.91 -15.85 -16.50
N LEU A 139 -8.88 -15.22 -15.84
CA LEU A 139 -10.15 -14.82 -16.48
C LEU A 139 -9.94 -13.67 -17.47
N VAL A 140 -9.01 -12.76 -17.18
CA VAL A 140 -8.63 -11.69 -18.12
C VAL A 140 -7.93 -12.29 -19.35
N LEU A 141 -6.98 -13.20 -19.14
CA LEU A 141 -6.27 -13.87 -20.23
C LEU A 141 -7.21 -14.72 -21.09
N SER A 142 -8.16 -15.43 -20.50
CA SER A 142 -9.14 -16.22 -21.26
C SER A 142 -10.05 -15.32 -22.11
N GLY A 143 -10.47 -14.17 -21.58
CA GLY A 143 -11.21 -13.16 -22.33
C GLY A 143 -10.44 -12.64 -23.55
N ILE A 144 -9.15 -12.31 -23.38
CA ILE A 144 -8.27 -11.86 -24.48
C ILE A 144 -8.12 -12.96 -25.54
N ALA A 145 -7.88 -14.20 -25.14
CA ALA A 145 -7.72 -15.33 -26.06
C ALA A 145 -8.98 -15.57 -26.91
N ILE A 146 -10.17 -15.49 -26.30
CA ILE A 146 -11.45 -15.62 -27.00
C ILE A 146 -11.62 -14.50 -28.04
N LEU A 147 -11.29 -13.25 -27.68
CA LEU A 147 -11.36 -12.12 -28.61
C LEU A 147 -10.41 -12.29 -29.81
N LEU A 148 -9.19 -12.79 -29.58
CA LEU A 148 -8.23 -13.10 -30.65
C LEU A 148 -8.75 -14.20 -31.58
N LEU A 149 -9.38 -15.25 -31.05
CA LEU A 149 -9.97 -16.32 -31.85
C LEU A 149 -11.14 -15.82 -32.73
N ILE A 150 -12.00 -14.96 -32.19
CA ILE A 150 -13.10 -14.34 -32.95
C ILE A 150 -12.54 -13.47 -34.08
N ALA A 151 -11.55 -12.63 -33.76
CA ALA A 151 -10.88 -11.77 -34.74
C ALA A 151 -10.22 -12.58 -35.86
N TYR A 152 -9.55 -13.69 -35.50
CA TYR A 152 -8.93 -14.61 -36.45
C TYR A 152 -9.96 -15.25 -37.39
N ARG A 153 -11.07 -15.79 -36.85
CA ARG A 153 -12.15 -16.34 -37.67
C ARG A 153 -12.76 -15.32 -38.63
N SER A 154 -13.07 -14.13 -38.13
CA SER A 154 -13.58 -13.02 -38.95
C SER A 154 -12.60 -12.54 -40.03
N SER A 155 -11.31 -12.80 -39.88
CA SER A 155 -10.30 -12.51 -40.91
C SER A 155 -10.32 -13.55 -42.02
N GLN A 156 -10.39 -14.84 -41.67
CA GLN A 156 -10.44 -15.96 -42.61
C GLN A 156 -11.62 -15.86 -43.57
N GLU A 157 -12.81 -15.51 -43.07
CA GLU A 157 -14.02 -15.36 -43.89
C GLU A 157 -13.87 -14.27 -44.98
N ARG A 158 -13.15 -13.18 -44.69
CA ARG A 158 -12.91 -12.10 -45.67
C ARG A 158 -11.97 -12.55 -46.79
N ILE A 159 -11.01 -13.43 -46.48
CA ILE A 159 -10.09 -13.96 -47.49
C ILE A 159 -10.86 -14.89 -48.43
N ALA A 160 -11.76 -15.72 -47.91
CA ALA A 160 -12.59 -16.62 -48.70
C ALA A 160 -13.55 -15.88 -49.64
N GLN A 161 -14.07 -14.72 -49.24
CA GLN A 161 -15.03 -13.96 -50.04
C GLN A 161 -14.41 -13.08 -51.14
N LYS A 162 -13.08 -13.04 -51.31
CA LYS A 162 -12.46 -12.20 -52.37
C LYS A 162 -12.91 -12.71 -53.75
N PRO A 163 -13.74 -11.95 -54.49
CA PRO A 163 -14.21 -12.41 -55.79
C PRO A 163 -13.00 -12.54 -56.72
N ARG A 164 -12.86 -13.72 -57.36
CA ARG A 164 -11.91 -13.91 -58.46
C ARG A 164 -12.23 -12.84 -59.50
N LYS A 165 -11.35 -11.84 -59.66
CA LYS A 165 -11.40 -10.91 -60.78
C LYS A 165 -11.33 -11.77 -62.04
N LYS A 166 -12.47 -12.01 -62.70
CA LYS A 166 -12.51 -12.58 -64.04
C LYS A 166 -11.71 -11.62 -64.90
N GLY A 167 -10.58 -12.11 -65.42
CA GLY A 167 -9.77 -11.36 -66.37
C GLY A 167 -10.67 -10.94 -67.52
N SER A 168 -10.88 -9.64 -67.65
CA SER A 168 -11.53 -9.06 -68.82
C SER A 168 -10.59 -9.31 -70.00
N GLY A 169 -10.89 -10.38 -70.74
CA GLY A 169 -10.22 -10.69 -71.99
C GLY A 169 -10.51 -9.59 -72.98
N ARG A 170 -9.54 -8.71 -73.17
CA ARG A 170 -9.54 -7.66 -74.18
C ARG A 170 -9.05 -8.27 -75.49
N LYS A 171 -9.96 -8.72 -76.36
CA LYS A 171 -9.76 -8.87 -77.80
C LYS A 171 -11.08 -8.64 -78.52
#